data_AF-A0ABD7SB48-F1
#
_entry.id   AF-A0ABD7SB48-F1
#
_cell.length_a   1.000
_cell.length_b   1.000
_cell.length_c   1.000
_cell.angle_alpha   90.00
_cell.angle_beta   90.00
_cell.angle_gamma   90.00
#
_symmetry.space_group_name_H-M   'P 1'
#
loop_
_entity.id
_entity.type
_entity.pdbx_description
1 polymer ?
#
loop_
_entity_poly.entity_id
_entity_poly.type
_entity_poly.pdbx_seq_one_letter_code
_entity_poly.pdbx_strand_id
1 'polypeptide(L)'
;MRGSFASLLQRLRLHRPTNASGDSASNSLAHAPPCIEAGSTLHTMAGLDPVAAVAFADAFVVEIEHAIATCTLGDADTPQGQALLQIHSLKNTISLTGSQQLLKACDQLRDAVSHHAPGDTLAQRFIAVANAAGLLVKYYRRTLPSDNTDPHA
;
A
#
# COMPACT_ATOMS: atom_id res chain seq x y z
N MET A 1 51.53 2.36 -19.23
CA MET A 1 50.22 3.03 -19.43
C MET A 1 49.16 2.32 -18.59
N ARG A 2 48.20 3.10 -18.06
CA ARG A 2 47.03 2.72 -17.25
C ARG A 2 47.20 2.70 -15.72
N GLY A 3 47.51 3.89 -15.19
CA GLY A 3 46.93 4.30 -13.92
C GLY A 3 45.56 4.95 -14.13
N SER A 4 44.78 4.99 -13.04
CA SER A 4 43.78 6.03 -12.75
C SER A 4 42.34 5.85 -13.24
N PHE A 5 41.65 4.82 -12.75
CA PHE A 5 40.19 4.90 -12.51
C PHE A 5 39.85 5.12 -11.03
N ALA A 6 40.75 4.77 -10.10
CA ALA A 6 40.53 4.96 -8.66
C ALA A 6 40.56 6.44 -8.21
N SER A 7 41.20 7.33 -8.97
CA SER A 7 41.37 8.75 -8.58
C SER A 7 40.14 9.61 -8.86
N LEU A 8 39.15 9.14 -9.64
CA LEU A 8 37.94 9.89 -9.97
C LEU A 8 36.82 9.70 -8.92
N LEU A 9 36.82 8.60 -8.18
CA LEU A 9 35.85 8.35 -7.10
C LEU A 9 36.18 9.08 -5.79
N GLN A 10 37.44 9.50 -5.61
CA GLN A 10 37.85 10.27 -4.42
C GLN A 10 37.49 11.77 -4.50
N ARG A 11 37.24 12.32 -5.69
CA ARG A 11 36.93 13.75 -5.85
C ARG A 11 35.45 14.13 -5.67
N LEU A 12 34.55 13.16 -5.58
CA LEU A 12 33.13 13.41 -5.29
C LEU A 12 32.79 13.43 -3.79
N ARG A 13 33.74 13.08 -2.91
CA ARG A 13 33.53 13.03 -1.45
C ARG A 13 34.01 14.26 -0.69
N LEU A 14 34.54 15.28 -1.36
CA LEU A 14 35.23 16.41 -0.70
C LEU A 14 34.59 17.79 -0.88
N HIS A 15 33.31 17.87 -1.28
CA HIS A 15 32.56 19.12 -1.22
C HIS A 15 31.20 18.93 -0.54
N ARG A 16 31.21 19.00 0.79
CA ARG A 16 30.10 19.63 1.51
C ARG A 16 30.67 20.39 2.72
N PRO A 17 30.49 21.72 2.79
CA PRO A 17 30.98 22.52 3.90
C PRO A 17 30.17 22.26 5.18
N THR A 18 30.89 22.29 6.29
CA THR A 18 30.42 22.37 7.67
C THR A 18 29.58 23.62 7.89
N ASN A 19 28.34 23.44 8.35
CA ASN A 19 27.62 24.43 9.15
C ASN A 19 26.74 23.71 10.17
N ALA A 20 26.69 24.32 11.35
CA ALA A 20 26.26 23.80 12.63
C ALA A 20 24.75 23.56 12.79
N SER A 21 24.43 22.85 13.88
CA SER A 21 23.13 22.71 14.57
C SER A 21 22.01 21.99 13.84
N GLY A 22 21.62 20.84 14.40
CA GLY A 22 20.42 20.12 14.01
C GLY A 22 20.40 18.69 14.56
N ASP A 23 20.31 18.56 15.88
CA ASP A 23 19.89 17.31 16.51
C ASP A 23 18.40 17.10 16.19
N SER A 24 18.10 16.62 14.97
CA SER A 24 16.77 16.17 14.47
C SER A 24 16.85 15.83 12.98
N ALA A 25 17.65 14.82 12.58
CA ALA A 25 17.71 14.39 11.18
C ALA A 25 17.72 12.86 11.01
N SER A 26 16.98 12.14 11.85
CA SER A 26 16.80 10.67 11.74
C SER A 26 15.35 10.23 11.51
N ASN A 27 14.45 11.08 11.02
CA ASN A 27 13.04 10.69 10.81
C ASN A 27 12.42 10.99 9.41
N SER A 28 13.16 11.53 8.44
CA SER A 28 12.58 11.92 7.14
C SER A 28 12.69 10.87 6.01
N LEU A 29 12.76 9.59 6.36
CA LEU A 29 12.65 8.45 5.42
C LEU A 29 11.39 7.60 5.66
N ALA A 30 10.54 7.96 6.62
CA ALA A 30 9.41 7.16 7.04
C ALA A 30 8.09 7.69 6.44
N HIS A 31 7.48 6.86 5.58
CA HIS A 31 6.15 6.99 4.99
C HIS A 31 6.06 7.79 3.68
N ALA A 32 6.68 7.25 2.63
CA ALA A 32 6.09 7.44 1.29
C ALA A 32 4.61 7.00 1.34
N PRO A 33 3.68 7.71 0.69
CA PRO A 33 2.30 7.28 0.61
C PRO A 33 2.21 5.94 -0.14
N PRO A 34 1.23 5.09 0.19
CA PRO A 34 1.06 3.83 -0.52
C PRO A 34 0.76 4.12 -1.98
N CYS A 35 1.35 3.33 -2.89
CA CYS A 35 1.18 3.46 -4.33
C CYS A 35 0.79 2.10 -4.95
N ILE A 36 0.23 2.15 -6.17
CA ILE A 36 0.07 0.98 -7.03
C ILE A 36 1.43 0.67 -7.65
N GLU A 37 1.99 -0.50 -7.35
CA GLU A 37 3.31 -0.87 -7.84
C GLU A 37 3.28 -1.25 -9.32
N ALA A 38 4.36 -0.93 -10.03
CA ALA A 38 4.56 -1.40 -11.40
C ALA A 38 4.63 -2.94 -11.42
N GLY A 39 3.92 -3.55 -12.36
CA GLY A 39 3.79 -5.01 -12.46
C GLY A 39 2.80 -5.65 -11.48
N SER A 40 2.08 -4.86 -10.67
CA SER A 40 0.91 -5.36 -9.93
C SER A 40 -0.22 -5.76 -10.89
N THR A 41 -1.15 -6.61 -10.44
CA THR A 41 -2.31 -7.04 -11.25
C THR A 41 -3.07 -5.85 -11.83
N LEU A 42 -3.36 -4.85 -11.00
CA LEU A 42 -4.07 -3.64 -11.43
C LEU A 42 -3.25 -2.84 -12.46
N HIS A 43 -1.95 -2.66 -12.24
CA HIS A 43 -1.09 -1.95 -13.19
C HIS A 43 -0.98 -2.69 -14.53
N THR A 44 -0.77 -4.00 -14.50
CA THR A 44 -0.66 -4.83 -15.69
C THR A 44 -1.95 -4.80 -16.50
N MET A 45 -3.10 -4.88 -15.84
CA MET A 45 -4.39 -4.81 -16.53
C MET A 45 -4.62 -3.44 -17.16
N ALA A 46 -4.25 -2.35 -16.48
CA ALA A 46 -4.34 -1.01 -17.05
C ALA A 46 -3.52 -0.84 -18.34
N GLY A 47 -2.40 -1.56 -18.47
CA GLY A 47 -1.58 -1.57 -19.69
C GLY A 47 -2.12 -2.46 -20.82
N LEU A 48 -3.00 -3.41 -20.52
CA LEU A 48 -3.55 -4.37 -21.49
C LEU A 48 -4.97 -4.01 -21.93
N ASP A 49 -5.84 -3.74 -20.96
CA ASP A 49 -7.24 -3.39 -21.15
C ASP A 49 -7.65 -2.36 -20.09
N PRO A 50 -7.61 -1.05 -20.43
CA PRO A 50 -7.98 0.02 -19.51
C PRO A 50 -9.43 -0.06 -19.03
N VAL A 51 -10.35 -0.58 -19.84
CA VAL A 51 -11.77 -0.70 -19.48
C VAL A 51 -11.95 -1.79 -18.43
N ALA A 52 -11.31 -2.95 -18.63
CA ALA A 52 -11.26 -4.01 -17.62
C ALA A 52 -10.57 -3.54 -16.32
N ALA A 53 -9.53 -2.70 -16.43
CA ALA A 53 -8.85 -2.13 -15.28
C ALA A 53 -9.75 -1.21 -14.45
N VAL A 54 -10.61 -0.41 -15.09
CA VAL A 54 -11.62 0.40 -14.40
C VAL A 54 -12.63 -0.49 -13.68
N ALA A 55 -13.22 -1.47 -14.38
CA ALA A 55 -14.19 -2.38 -13.79
C ALA A 55 -13.62 -3.15 -12.59
N PHE A 56 -12.36 -3.58 -12.70
CA PHE A 56 -11.64 -4.22 -11.60
C PHE A 56 -11.38 -3.26 -10.44
N ALA A 57 -10.96 -2.01 -10.70
CA ALA A 57 -10.74 -1.04 -9.64
C ALA A 57 -12.04 -0.74 -8.88
N ASP A 58 -13.18 -0.66 -9.59
CA ASP A 58 -14.50 -0.49 -9.00
C ASP A 58 -14.90 -1.75 -8.18
N ALA A 59 -14.65 -2.96 -8.69
CA ALA A 59 -14.89 -4.21 -7.96
C ALA A 59 -14.01 -4.36 -6.70
N PHE A 60 -12.74 -3.96 -6.78
CA PHE A 60 -11.82 -3.94 -5.65
C PHE A 60 -12.35 -3.05 -4.52
N VAL A 61 -12.86 -1.87 -4.87
CA VAL A 61 -13.44 -0.95 -3.89
C VAL A 61 -14.65 -1.57 -3.19
N VAL A 62 -15.53 -2.24 -3.93
CA VAL A 62 -16.68 -2.96 -3.36
C VAL A 62 -16.21 -4.05 -2.40
N GLU A 63 -15.18 -4.81 -2.75
CA GLU A 63 -14.61 -5.85 -1.87
C GLU A 63 -14.02 -5.26 -0.57
N ILE A 64 -13.34 -4.11 -0.66
CA ILE A 64 -12.85 -3.39 0.53
C ILE A 64 -14.00 -2.92 1.41
N GLU A 65 -15.05 -2.35 0.83
CA GLU A 65 -16.24 -1.89 1.56
C GLU A 65 -16.97 -3.07 2.22
N HIS A 66 -17.04 -4.22 1.54
CA HIS A 66 -17.56 -5.45 2.11
C HIS A 66 -16.72 -5.93 3.30
N ALA A 67 -15.40 -6.00 3.16
CA ALA A 67 -14.49 -6.42 4.22
C ALA A 67 -14.61 -5.54 5.48
N ILE A 68 -14.79 -4.22 5.30
CA ILE A 68 -15.05 -3.29 6.41
C ILE A 68 -16.40 -3.58 7.08
N ALA A 69 -17.46 -3.75 6.27
CA ALA A 69 -18.81 -3.98 6.77
C ALA A 69 -18.96 -5.30 7.54
N THR A 70 -18.16 -6.31 7.20
CA THR A 70 -18.17 -7.64 7.85
C THR A 70 -17.06 -7.80 8.89
N CYS A 71 -16.35 -6.74 9.25
CA CYS A 71 -15.25 -6.81 10.21
C CYS A 71 -15.77 -7.13 11.62
N THR A 72 -15.37 -8.26 12.19
CA THR A 72 -15.77 -8.67 13.55
C THR A 72 -14.64 -8.56 14.57
N LEU A 73 -13.47 -8.04 14.20
CA LEU A 73 -12.26 -8.03 15.05
C LEU A 73 -12.45 -7.32 16.41
N GLY A 74 -13.43 -6.43 16.52
CA GLY A 74 -13.79 -5.72 17.75
C GLY A 74 -14.80 -6.47 18.62
N ASP A 75 -15.43 -7.51 18.10
CA ASP A 75 -16.45 -8.26 18.81
C ASP A 75 -15.80 -9.16 19.86
N ALA A 76 -16.35 -9.16 21.07
CA ALA A 76 -15.83 -9.94 22.20
C ALA A 76 -15.76 -11.46 21.91
N ASP A 77 -16.64 -11.94 21.04
CA ASP A 77 -16.77 -13.36 20.70
C ASP A 77 -15.95 -13.78 19.48
N THR A 78 -15.24 -12.85 18.81
CA THR A 78 -14.46 -13.20 17.61
C THR A 78 -13.26 -14.06 17.98
N PRO A 79 -13.22 -15.34 17.57
CA PRO A 79 -12.09 -16.20 17.85
C PRO A 79 -10.84 -15.74 17.10
N GLN A 80 -9.67 -15.97 17.69
CA GLN A 80 -8.38 -15.60 17.06
C GLN A 80 -8.23 -16.15 15.64
N GLY A 81 -8.68 -17.38 15.38
CA GLY A 81 -8.67 -17.98 14.04
C GLY A 81 -9.51 -17.21 13.02
N GLN A 82 -10.69 -16.73 13.44
CA GLN A 82 -11.57 -15.93 12.59
C GLN A 82 -10.99 -14.54 12.31
N ALA A 83 -10.32 -13.92 13.29
CA ALA A 83 -9.60 -12.67 13.08
C ALA A 83 -8.46 -12.83 12.07
N LEU A 84 -7.67 -13.91 12.17
CA LEU A 84 -6.60 -14.21 11.22
C LEU A 84 -7.13 -14.45 9.81
N LEU A 85 -8.28 -15.12 9.66
CA LEU A 85 -8.93 -15.34 8.35
C LEU A 85 -9.38 -14.03 7.71
N GLN A 86 -9.98 -13.11 8.47
CA GLN A 86 -10.38 -11.80 7.94
C GLN A 86 -9.16 -10.98 7.49
N ILE A 87 -8.08 -10.97 8.27
CA ILE A 87 -6.83 -10.29 7.91
C ILE A 87 -6.20 -10.92 6.67
N HIS A 88 -6.24 -12.25 6.55
CA HIS A 88 -5.75 -12.95 5.38
C HIS A 88 -6.56 -12.61 4.12
N SER A 89 -7.89 -12.58 4.23
CA SER A 89 -8.77 -12.17 3.13
C SER A 89 -8.44 -10.75 2.65
N LEU A 90 -8.35 -9.80 3.59
CA LEU A 90 -7.97 -8.41 3.29
C LEU A 90 -6.59 -8.33 2.61
N LYS A 91 -5.60 -9.08 3.11
CA LYS A 91 -4.25 -9.12 2.53
C LYS A 91 -4.26 -9.64 1.09
N ASN A 92 -5.05 -10.67 0.80
CA ASN A 92 -5.16 -11.23 -0.55
C ASN A 92 -5.73 -10.20 -1.52
N THR A 93 -6.79 -9.49 -1.13
CA THR A 93 -7.34 -8.38 -1.93
C THR A 93 -6.27 -7.31 -2.16
N ILE A 94 -5.63 -6.81 -1.09
CA ILE A 94 -4.60 -5.77 -1.18
C ILE A 94 -3.41 -6.18 -2.06
N SER A 95 -3.05 -7.47 -2.09
CA SER A 95 -1.92 -7.97 -2.89
C SER A 95 -2.04 -7.66 -4.39
N LEU A 96 -3.27 -7.49 -4.89
CA LEU A 96 -3.56 -7.14 -6.28
C LEU A 96 -3.06 -5.74 -6.67
N THR A 97 -2.82 -4.87 -5.68
CA THR A 97 -2.23 -3.53 -5.85
C THR A 97 -0.71 -3.53 -5.87
N GLY A 98 -0.09 -4.63 -5.41
CA GLY A 98 1.36 -4.72 -5.17
C GLY A 98 1.90 -3.88 -4.02
N SER A 99 1.08 -3.04 -3.37
CA SER A 99 1.53 -2.03 -2.41
C SER A 99 2.22 -2.65 -1.19
N GLN A 100 3.55 -2.55 -1.12
CA GLN A 100 4.34 -3.17 -0.06
C GLN A 100 4.05 -2.57 1.32
N GLN A 101 3.72 -1.28 1.38
CA GLN A 101 3.38 -0.62 2.64
C GLN A 101 2.08 -1.18 3.23
N LEU A 102 1.04 -1.39 2.41
CA LEU A 102 -0.23 -1.95 2.85
C LEU A 102 -0.10 -3.43 3.21
N LEU A 103 0.67 -4.20 2.43
CA LEU A 103 0.95 -5.59 2.74
C LEU A 103 1.70 -5.75 4.07
N LYS A 104 2.68 -4.88 4.34
CA LYS A 104 3.37 -4.82 5.62
C LYS A 104 2.42 -4.46 6.77
N ALA A 105 1.46 -3.56 6.54
CA ALA A 105 0.46 -3.22 7.56
C ALA A 105 -0.47 -4.42 7.86
N CYS A 106 -0.84 -5.22 6.86
CA CYS A 106 -1.55 -6.49 7.08
C CYS A 106 -0.72 -7.49 7.90
N ASP A 107 0.59 -7.61 7.62
CA ASP A 107 1.47 -8.49 8.39
C ASP A 107 1.59 -8.03 9.86
N GLN A 108 1.75 -6.73 10.10
CA GLN A 108 1.76 -6.16 11.44
C GLN A 108 0.44 -6.39 12.18
N LEU A 109 -0.70 -6.35 11.47
CA LEU A 109 -2.00 -6.63 12.03
C LEU A 109 -2.15 -8.12 12.43
N ARG A 110 -1.71 -9.03 11.56
CA ARG A 110 -1.66 -10.47 11.84
C ARG A 110 -0.79 -10.78 13.06
N ASP A 111 0.37 -10.15 13.14
CA ASP A 111 1.30 -10.33 14.26
C ASP A 111 0.67 -9.81 15.56
N ALA A 112 -0.06 -8.68 15.51
CA ALA A 112 -0.80 -8.17 16.67
C ALA A 112 -1.92 -9.12 17.15
N VAL A 113 -2.63 -9.80 16.24
CA VAL A 113 -3.58 -10.86 16.61
C VAL A 113 -2.88 -12.04 17.27
N SER A 114 -1.70 -12.41 16.76
CA SER A 114 -0.90 -13.51 17.31
C SER A 114 -0.39 -13.21 18.73
N HIS A 115 -0.23 -11.92 19.06
CA HIS A 115 0.17 -11.43 20.38
C HIS A 115 -1.01 -10.94 21.25
N HIS A 116 -2.25 -11.32 20.92
CA HIS A 116 -3.46 -11.03 21.71
C HIS A 116 -3.68 -9.52 21.98
N ALA A 117 -3.44 -8.68 20.97
CA ALA A 117 -3.81 -7.27 21.05
C ALA A 117 -5.33 -7.09 21.28
N PRO A 118 -5.77 -5.97 21.90
CA PRO A 118 -7.19 -5.71 22.14
C PRO A 118 -8.01 -5.66 20.84
N GLY A 119 -9.21 -6.26 20.85
CA GLY A 119 -10.11 -6.35 19.70
C GLY A 119 -10.43 -4.99 19.07
N ASP A 120 -10.77 -3.98 19.88
CA ASP A 120 -11.04 -2.61 19.38
C ASP A 120 -9.85 -2.02 18.61
N THR A 121 -8.64 -2.25 19.11
CA THR A 121 -7.42 -1.77 18.45
C THR A 121 -7.18 -2.51 17.14
N LEU A 122 -7.47 -3.82 17.10
CA LEU A 122 -7.37 -4.63 15.90
C LEU A 122 -8.39 -4.20 14.85
N ALA A 123 -9.65 -3.97 15.24
CA ALA A 123 -10.71 -3.49 14.36
C ALA A 123 -10.37 -2.11 13.75
N GLN A 124 -9.94 -1.16 14.59
CA GLN A 124 -9.53 0.16 14.12
C GLN A 124 -8.39 0.08 13.10
N ARG A 125 -7.37 -0.74 13.37
CA ARG A 125 -6.23 -0.92 12.45
C ARG A 125 -6.65 -1.62 11.16
N PHE A 126 -7.50 -2.65 11.25
CA PHE A 126 -8.06 -3.34 10.09
C PHE A 126 -8.80 -2.35 9.17
N ILE A 127 -9.72 -1.57 9.74
CA ILE A 127 -10.52 -0.58 9.01
C ILE A 127 -9.62 0.50 8.40
N ALA A 128 -8.59 0.95 9.12
CA ALA A 128 -7.63 1.93 8.61
C ALA A 128 -6.84 1.40 7.40
N VAL A 129 -6.37 0.15 7.45
CA VAL A 129 -5.66 -0.49 6.34
C VAL A 129 -6.58 -0.69 5.14
N ALA A 130 -7.79 -1.19 5.36
CA ALA A 130 -8.80 -1.38 4.33
C ALA A 130 -9.15 -0.05 3.64
N ASN A 131 -9.44 1.00 4.41
CA ASN A 131 -9.71 2.34 3.88
C ASN A 131 -8.52 2.90 3.07
N ALA A 132 -7.30 2.73 3.56
CA ALA A 132 -6.11 3.19 2.83
C ALA A 132 -5.98 2.48 1.47
N ALA A 133 -6.25 1.18 1.41
CA ALA A 133 -6.27 0.41 0.16
C ALA A 133 -7.38 0.88 -0.79
N GLY A 134 -8.60 1.06 -0.27
CA GLY A 134 -9.73 1.56 -1.06
C GLY A 134 -9.47 2.96 -1.63
N LEU A 135 -8.90 3.87 -0.83
CA LEU A 135 -8.52 5.21 -1.28
C LEU A 135 -7.43 5.16 -2.34
N LEU A 136 -6.39 4.34 -2.15
CA LEU A 136 -5.33 4.14 -3.13
C LEU A 136 -5.91 3.75 -4.51
N VAL A 137 -6.79 2.74 -4.54
CA VAL A 137 -7.40 2.28 -5.79
C VAL A 137 -8.37 3.32 -6.36
N LYS A 138 -9.16 4.01 -5.53
CA LYS A 138 -10.03 5.13 -5.97
C LYS A 138 -9.21 6.25 -6.64
N TYR A 139 -8.03 6.59 -6.11
CA TYR A 139 -7.15 7.57 -6.74
C TYR A 139 -6.55 7.05 -8.04
N TYR A 140 -6.07 5.80 -8.06
CA TYR A 140 -5.53 5.20 -9.28
C TYR A 140 -6.57 5.12 -10.40
N ARG A 141 -7.81 4.72 -10.07
CA ARG A 141 -8.95 4.65 -11.01
C ARG A 141 -9.24 5.98 -11.71
N ARG A 142 -8.96 7.12 -11.08
CA ARG A 142 -9.10 8.46 -11.71
C ARG A 142 -8.00 8.77 -12.73
N THR A 143 -6.90 8.02 -12.70
CA THR A 143 -5.81 8.15 -13.68
C THR A 143 -6.02 7.26 -14.89
N LEU A 144 -6.93 6.29 -14.81
CA LEU A 144 -7.29 5.44 -15.94
C LEU A 144 -8.12 6.21 -16.97
N PRO A 145 -7.95 5.93 -18.27
CA PRO A 145 -8.82 6.47 -19.30
C PRO A 145 -10.29 6.15 -18.95
N SER A 146 -11.11 7.18 -18.84
CA SER A 146 -12.56 6.99 -18.83
C SER A 146 -12.98 6.78 -20.27
N ASP A 147 -13.84 5.79 -20.53
CA ASP A 147 -14.41 5.52 -21.86
C ASP A 147 -15.42 6.61 -22.26
N ASN A 148 -14.99 7.87 -22.25
CA ASN A 148 -15.66 8.98 -22.92
C ASN A 148 -15.11 9.05 -24.35
N THR A 149 -15.23 7.96 -25.10
CA THR A 149 -15.40 8.11 -26.54
C THR A 149 -16.88 8.38 -26.76
N ASP A 150 -17.27 9.66 -26.69
CA ASP A 150 -18.51 10.10 -27.33
C ASP A 150 -18.41 9.70 -28.82
N PRO A 151 -19.28 8.83 -29.36
CA PRO A 151 -19.28 8.52 -30.79
C PRO A 151 -19.88 9.67 -31.63
N HIS A 152 -20.08 10.85 -31.05
CA HIS A 152 -20.72 12.01 -31.65
C HIS A 152 -19.98 13.30 -31.30
N ALA A 153 -18.85 13.57 -31.95
CA ALA A 153 -18.25 14.90 -32.06
C ALA A 153 -17.89 15.19 -33.52
#